data_AF-A0A917RRR8-F1
#
_entry.id   AF-A0A917RRR8-F1
#
_cell.length_a   1.000
_cell.length_b   1.000
_cell.length_c   1.000
_cell.angle_alpha   90.00
_cell.angle_beta   90.00
_cell.angle_gamma   90.00
#
_symmetry.space_group_name_H-M   'P 1'
#
loop_
_entity.id
_entity.type
_entity.pdbx_description
1 polymer ?
#
loop_
_entity_poly.entity_id
_entity_poly.type
_entity_poly.pdbx_seq_one_letter_code
_entity_poly.pdbx_strand_id
1 'polypeptide(L)'
;MVLVDTRRLADCFPAIDYFEEAGLPFVVGINGWDGHYPHVDDEVREALTLAPHIPLVRTDARSRDSVKSTLIALVEHALTMRVAVPGWGGR
;
A
#
# COMPACT_ATOMS: atom_id res chain seq x y z
N MET A 1 -2.82 -5.59 -1.13
CA MET A 1 -1.74 -4.62 -1.43
C MET A 1 -1.86 -4.19 -2.88
N VAL A 2 -1.44 -2.98 -3.21
CA VAL A 2 -1.28 -2.50 -4.58
C VAL A 2 0.21 -2.29 -4.82
N LEU A 3 0.77 -2.89 -5.88
CA LEU A 3 2.15 -2.66 -6.26
C LEU A 3 2.19 -1.55 -7.32
N VAL A 4 2.93 -0.49 -7.05
CA VAL A 4 3.02 0.71 -7.89
C VAL A 4 4.37 0.76 -8.60
N ASP A 5 4.35 0.84 -9.92
CA ASP A 5 5.53 1.22 -10.71
C ASP A 5 5.51 2.73 -10.93
N THR A 6 6.49 3.44 -10.37
CA THR A 6 6.60 4.91 -10.50
C THR A 6 6.84 5.37 -11.95
N ARG A 7 7.21 4.46 -12.85
CA ARG A 7 7.34 4.75 -14.29
C ARG A 7 5.98 4.76 -15.00
N ARG A 8 4.95 4.20 -14.36
CA ARG A 8 3.60 3.97 -14.90
C ARG A 8 2.51 4.20 -13.84
N LEU A 9 2.63 5.28 -13.05
CA LEU A 9 1.68 5.59 -11.96
C LEU A 9 0.21 5.59 -12.40
N ALA A 10 -0.07 6.04 -13.63
CA ALA A 10 -1.42 6.09 -14.19
C ALA A 10 -2.16 4.74 -14.15
N ASP A 11 -1.42 3.64 -14.31
CA ASP A 11 -1.99 2.29 -14.33
C ASP A 11 -2.39 1.80 -12.92
N CYS A 12 -1.97 2.51 -11.87
CA CYS A 12 -2.19 2.12 -10.48
C CYS A 12 -3.44 2.74 -9.86
N PHE A 13 -3.94 3.87 -10.39
CA PHE A 13 -5.12 4.55 -9.84
C PHE A 13 -6.35 3.66 -9.74
N PRO A 14 -6.76 2.89 -10.78
CA PRO A 14 -7.97 2.06 -10.68
C PRO A 14 -7.90 1.01 -9.57
N ALA A 15 -6.70 0.51 -9.27
CA ALA A 15 -6.51 -0.44 -8.19
C ALA A 15 -6.61 0.24 -6.81
N ILE A 16 -6.06 1.44 -6.66
CA ILE A 16 -6.15 2.23 -5.42
C ILE A 16 -7.60 2.60 -5.15
N ASP A 17 -8.29 3.18 -6.14
CA ASP A 17 -9.69 3.60 -6.04
C ASP A 17 -10.58 2.45 -5.58
N TYR A 18 -10.38 1.25 -6.15
CA TYR A 18 -11.12 0.05 -5.75
C TYR A 18 -10.99 -0.27 -4.26
N PHE A 19 -9.77 -0.23 -3.69
CA PHE A 19 -9.58 -0.54 -2.28
C PHE A 19 -10.15 0.56 -1.36
N GLU A 20 -10.01 1.82 -1.76
CA GLU A 20 -10.58 2.96 -1.03
C GLU A 20 -12.11 2.92 -1.02
N GLU A 21 -12.75 2.73 -2.18
CA GLU A 21 -14.21 2.61 -2.31
C GLU A 21 -14.76 1.38 -1.55
N ALA A 22 -14.03 0.27 -1.57
CA ALA A 22 -14.41 -0.94 -0.85
C ALA A 22 -14.17 -0.84 0.67
N GLY A 23 -13.50 0.21 1.17
CA GLY A 23 -13.13 0.35 2.58
C GLY A 23 -12.25 -0.77 3.10
N LEU A 24 -11.46 -1.40 2.23
CA LEU A 24 -10.64 -2.56 2.57
C LEU A 24 -9.23 -2.11 2.99
N PRO A 25 -8.63 -2.74 4.01
CA PRO A 25 -7.23 -2.48 4.36
C PRO A 25 -6.30 -2.86 3.22
N PHE A 26 -5.43 -1.93 2.83
CA PHE A 26 -4.38 -2.18 1.87
C PHE A 26 -3.11 -1.39 2.20
N VAL A 27 -2.02 -1.79 1.56
CA VAL A 27 -0.74 -1.08 1.58
C VAL A 27 -0.31 -0.87 0.14
N VAL A 28 0.47 0.19 -0.09
CA VAL A 28 1.07 0.49 -1.38
C VAL A 28 2.53 0.07 -1.35
N GLY A 29 2.87 -0.92 -2.15
CA GLY A 29 4.26 -1.31 -2.41
C GLY A 29 4.83 -0.45 -3.53
N ILE A 30 5.77 0.43 -3.26
CA ILE A 30 6.51 1.15 -4.30
C ILE A 30 7.48 0.15 -4.91
N ASN A 31 7.31 -0.20 -6.18
CA ASN A 31 8.18 -1.15 -6.86
C ASN A 31 9.48 -0.45 -7.29
N GLY A 32 10.60 -0.93 -6.76
CA GLY A 32 11.95 -0.51 -7.14
C GLY A 32 12.71 -1.67 -7.77
N TRP A 33 13.62 -1.33 -8.68
CA TRP A 33 14.54 -2.29 -9.27
C TRP A 33 15.91 -2.13 -8.63
N ASP A 34 16.45 -3.22 -8.09
CA ASP A 34 17.81 -3.27 -7.53
C ASP A 34 18.04 -2.20 -6.43
N GLY A 35 17.00 -1.94 -5.63
CA GLY A 35 17.02 -0.94 -4.57
C GLY A 35 16.91 0.51 -5.06
N HIS A 36 16.72 0.73 -6.36
CA HIS A 36 16.53 2.07 -6.92
C HIS A 36 15.06 2.52 -6.81
N TYR A 37 14.87 3.65 -6.14
CA TYR A 37 13.58 4.32 -5.95
C TYR A 37 13.76 5.79 -6.38
N PRO A 38 13.31 6.18 -7.59
CA PRO A 38 13.60 7.51 -8.13
C PRO A 38 12.88 8.64 -7.41
N HIS A 39 11.81 8.32 -6.68
CA HIS A 39 10.98 9.25 -5.94
C HIS A 39 11.01 8.97 -4.46
N VAL A 40 10.92 10.03 -3.65
CA VAL A 40 10.72 9.91 -2.21
C VAL A 40 9.26 9.59 -1.90
N ASP A 41 9.01 9.02 -0.73
CA ASP A 41 7.70 8.50 -0.35
C ASP A 41 6.61 9.61 -0.35
N ASP A 42 6.97 10.84 0.01
CA ASP A 42 6.05 12.00 -0.03
C ASP A 42 5.62 12.39 -1.45
N GLU A 43 6.54 12.35 -2.42
CA GLU A 43 6.22 12.63 -3.83
C GLU A 43 5.26 11.57 -4.38
N VAL A 44 5.49 10.29 -4.05
CA VAL A 44 4.62 9.19 -4.48
C VAL A 44 3.23 9.32 -3.84
N ARG A 45 3.18 9.69 -2.55
CA ARG A 45 1.92 9.93 -1.83
C ARG A 45 1.12 11.04 -2.47
N GLU A 46 1.75 12.16 -2.78
CA GLU A 46 1.12 13.30 -3.45
C GLU A 46 0.62 12.90 -4.83
N ALA A 47 1.47 12.28 -5.66
CA ALA A 47 1.12 11.87 -7.01
C ALA A 47 -0.06 10.89 -7.07
N LEU A 48 -0.19 10.01 -6.07
CA LEU A 48 -1.28 9.03 -5.96
C LEU A 48 -2.46 9.52 -5.11
N THR A 49 -2.41 10.74 -4.57
CA THR A 49 -3.45 11.29 -3.67
C THR A 49 -3.74 10.38 -2.47
N LEU A 50 -2.75 9.66 -1.95
CA LEU A 50 -2.96 8.65 -0.90
C LEU A 50 -3.19 9.29 0.46
N ALA A 51 -4.26 8.87 1.14
CA ALA A 51 -4.53 9.25 2.52
C ALA A 51 -3.34 8.90 3.46
N PRO A 52 -2.99 9.75 4.46
CA PRO A 52 -1.79 9.58 5.29
C PRO A 52 -1.70 8.25 6.04
N HIS A 53 -2.83 7.61 6.30
CA HIS A 53 -2.90 6.34 7.02
C HIS A 53 -2.58 5.12 6.16
N ILE A 54 -2.57 5.25 4.83
CA ILE A 54 -2.23 4.16 3.89
C ILE A 54 -0.71 3.96 3.92
N PRO A 55 -0.20 2.80 4.36
CA PRO A 55 1.23 2.57 4.44
C PRO A 55 1.88 2.49 3.05
N LEU A 56 3.01 3.17 2.90
CA LEU A 56 3.92 3.01 1.76
C LEU A 56 5.07 2.10 2.17
N VAL A 57 5.34 1.09 1.36
CA VAL A 57 6.41 0.10 1.60
C VAL A 57 7.29 0.03 0.36
N ARG A 58 8.61 0.09 0.53
CA ARG A 58 9.54 -0.14 -0.57
C ARG A 58 9.63 -1.64 -0.88
N THR A 59 9.31 -2.00 -2.11
CA THR A 59 9.20 -3.39 -2.56
C THR A 59 10.04 -3.60 -3.81
N ASP A 60 10.78 -4.70 -3.92
CA ASP A 60 11.23 -5.26 -5.21
C ASP A 60 10.44 -6.54 -5.43
N ALA A 61 9.51 -6.52 -6.38
CA ALA A 61 8.63 -7.65 -6.66
C ALA A 61 9.35 -8.92 -7.13
N ARG A 62 10.62 -8.83 -7.54
CA ARG A 62 11.46 -9.97 -7.92
C ARG A 62 12.11 -10.63 -6.69
N SER A 63 12.16 -9.93 -5.55
CA SER A 63 12.74 -10.43 -4.31
C SER A 63 11.67 -11.04 -3.40
N ARG A 64 11.78 -12.35 -3.15
CA ARG A 64 10.88 -13.07 -2.24
C ARG A 64 10.83 -12.44 -0.84
N ASP A 65 11.98 -12.01 -0.31
CA ASP A 65 12.05 -11.43 1.03
C ASP A 65 11.40 -10.05 1.07
N SER A 66 11.56 -9.25 0.02
CA SER A 66 10.90 -7.95 -0.09
C SER A 66 9.38 -8.07 -0.17
N VAL A 67 8.88 -9.01 -0.99
CA VAL A 67 7.44 -9.30 -1.07
C VAL A 67 6.90 -9.82 0.26
N LYS A 68 7.65 -10.69 0.95
CA LYS A 68 7.29 -11.19 2.28
C LYS A 68 7.14 -10.04 3.28
N SER A 69 8.10 -9.11 3.34
CA SER A 69 8.00 -7.94 4.22
C SER A 69 6.79 -7.05 3.89
N THR A 70 6.46 -6.90 2.61
CA THR A 70 5.29 -6.14 2.16
C THR A 70 3.98 -6.82 2.59
N LEU A 71 3.91 -8.16 2.51
CA LEU A 71 2.76 -8.92 3.00
C LEU A 71 2.61 -8.84 4.52
N ILE A 72 3.72 -8.83 5.27
CA ILE A 72 3.69 -8.65 6.73
C ILE A 72 3.09 -7.28 7.06
N ALA A 73 3.57 -6.21 6.42
CA ALA A 73 3.03 -4.87 6.62
C ALA A 73 1.52 -4.79 6.30
N LEU A 74 1.06 -5.48 5.25
CA LEU A 74 -0.37 -5.57 4.93
C LEU A 74 -1.18 -6.22 6.06
N VAL A 75 -0.70 -7.34 6.60
CA VAL A 75 -1.39 -8.05 7.68
C VAL A 75 -1.40 -7.21 8.95
N GLU A 76 -0.28 -6.59 9.32
CA GLU A 76 -0.18 -5.69 10.47
C GLU A 76 -1.11 -4.48 10.35
N HIS A 77 -1.19 -3.87 9.16
CA HIS A 77 -2.11 -2.77 8.89
C HIS A 77 -3.57 -3.20 9.00
N ALA A 78 -3.92 -4.35 8.40
CA ALA A 78 -5.28 -4.90 8.48
C ALA A 78 -5.70 -5.22 9.92
N LEU A 79 -4.79 -5.76 10.73
CA LEU A 79 -5.05 -6.02 12.15
C LEU A 79 -5.25 -4.71 12.93
N THR A 80 -4.40 -3.71 12.68
CA THR A 80 -4.50 -2.39 13.33
C THR A 80 -5.83 -1.72 13.03
N MET A 81 -6.27 -1.72 11.78
CA MET A 81 -7.57 -1.15 11.40
C MET A 81 -8.76 -1.89 12.01
N ARG A 82 -8.67 -3.22 12.15
CA ARG A 82 -9.71 -4.01 12.84
C ARG A 82 -9.77 -3.74 14.34
N VAL A 83 -8.64 -3.45 14.98
CA VAL A 83 -8.58 -3.09 16.41
C VAL A 83 -9.02 -1.64 16.65
N ALA A 84 -8.76 -0.74 15.69
CA ALA A 84 -9.16 0.66 15.73
C ALA A 84 -10.66 0.91 15.46
N VAL A 85 -11.42 -0.12 15.05
CA VAL A 85 -12.89 -0.09 15.01
C VAL A 85 -13.43 -0.67 16.33
N PRO A 86 -13.86 0.15 17.31
CA PRO A 86 -14.59 -0.36 18.46
C PRO A 86 -16.01 -0.70 18.01
N GLY A 87 -16.37 -1.98 18.05
CA GLY A 87 -17.77 -2.40 18.05
C GLY A 87 -18.38 -2.74 16.69
N TRP A 88 -18.04 -3.90 16.14
CA TRP A 88 -19.11 -4.84 15.82
C TRP A 88 -19.66 -5.31 17.18
N GLY A 89 -20.73 -4.65 17.62
CA GLY A 89 -21.49 -5.02 18.80
C GLY A 89 -22.94 -5.12 18.39
N GLY A 90 -23.45 -6.36 18.31
CA GLY A 90 -24.87 -6.69 18.40
C GLY A 90 -25.77 -6.36 17.20
N ARG A 91 -25.99 -7.35 16.34
CA ARG A 91 -27.27 -8.10 16.25
C ARG A 91 -27.09 -9.31 15.33
#